data_AF-A0A439P519-F1
#
_entry.id   AF-A0A439P519-F1
#
_cell.length_a   1.000
_cell.length_b   1.000
_cell.length_c   1.000
_cell.angle_alpha   90.00
_cell.angle_beta   90.00
_cell.angle_gamma   90.00
#
_symmetry.space_group_name_H-M   'P 1'
#
loop_
_entity.id
_entity.type
_entity.pdbx_description
1 polymer ?
#
loop_
_entity_poly.entity_id
_entity_poly.type
_entity_poly.pdbx_seq_one_letter_code
_entity_poly.pdbx_strand_id
1 'polypeptide(L)'
;MRFLMIDPFAKTIREHHTPKPLNRELFRAEIGCEWVQRVKLAGQVEMWIDEQGLFDATGQQQFFTFHGYGAIHGGRAIVCGTSKLGDSISVPASFGTAVLERHVQWLGGERRAQAVALEAVR
;
A
#
# COMPACT_ATOMS: atom_id res chain seq x y z
N MET A 1 -14.33 -10.90 -4.15
CA MET A 1 -13.71 -9.95 -3.20
C MET A 1 -13.19 -8.74 -3.97
N ARG A 2 -13.53 -7.54 -3.50
CA ARG A 2 -13.06 -6.26 -4.06
C ARG A 2 -11.88 -5.74 -3.23
N PHE A 3 -10.80 -5.32 -3.87
CA PHE A 3 -9.65 -4.68 -3.23
C PHE A 3 -9.12 -3.55 -4.11
N LEU A 4 -8.35 -2.63 -3.54
CA LEU A 4 -7.73 -1.51 -4.25
C LEU A 4 -6.22 -1.71 -4.28
N MET A 5 -5.58 -1.44 -5.40
CA MET A 5 -4.13 -1.52 -5.55
C MET A 5 -3.56 -0.13 -5.73
N ILE A 6 -2.56 0.21 -4.91
CA ILE A 6 -1.76 1.43 -5.04
C ILE A 6 -0.49 1.05 -5.80
N ASP A 7 -0.29 1.66 -6.97
CA ASP A 7 0.91 1.47 -7.78
C ASP A 7 1.66 2.80 -7.89
N PRO A 8 2.75 3.02 -7.13
CA PRO A 8 3.53 4.24 -7.20
C PRO A 8 4.39 4.34 -8.48
N PHE A 9 4.62 3.23 -9.19
CA PHE A 9 5.32 3.22 -10.48
C PHE A 9 4.47 3.86 -11.57
N ALA A 10 3.19 3.47 -11.63
CA ALA A 10 2.22 4.06 -12.53
C ALA A 10 1.57 5.34 -11.98
N LYS A 11 1.75 5.64 -10.68
CA LYS A 11 1.03 6.69 -9.93
C LYS A 11 -0.48 6.55 -10.07
N THR A 12 -0.97 5.32 -9.96
CA THR A 12 -2.40 5.01 -10.09
C THR A 12 -2.92 4.21 -8.90
N ILE A 13 -4.21 4.37 -8.63
CA ILE A 13 -4.96 3.49 -7.73
C ILE A 13 -6.02 2.79 -8.56
N ARG A 14 -6.03 1.46 -8.52
CA ARG A 14 -6.96 0.65 -9.33
C ARG A 14 -7.79 -0.26 -8.46
N GLU A 15 -9.00 -0.53 -8.91
CA GLU A 15 -9.88 -1.51 -8.27
C GLU A 15 -9.72 -2.87 -8.94
N HIS A 16 -9.66 -3.90 -8.12
CA HIS A 16 -9.50 -5.28 -8.56
C HIS A 16 -10.55 -6.19 -7.91
N HIS A 17 -10.89 -7.25 -8.63
CA HIS A 17 -11.84 -8.26 -8.19
C HIS A 17 -11.21 -9.65 -8.28
N THR A 18 -11.33 -10.43 -7.20
CA THR A 18 -10.89 -11.83 -7.15
C THR A 18 -11.99 -12.71 -6.56
N PRO A 19 -12.21 -13.93 -7.04
CA PRO A 19 -13.23 -14.82 -6.47
C PRO A 19 -12.88 -15.33 -5.06
N LYS A 20 -11.61 -15.25 -4.64
CA LYS A 20 -11.11 -15.80 -3.36
C LYS A 20 -10.61 -14.69 -2.44
N PRO A 21 -10.53 -14.92 -1.11
CA PRO A 21 -9.77 -14.06 -0.21
C PRO A 21 -8.33 -13.91 -0.69
N LEU A 22 -7.69 -12.79 -0.34
CA LEU A 22 -6.29 -12.56 -0.66
C LEU A 22 -5.44 -13.58 0.10
N ASN A 23 -4.58 -14.27 -0.63
CA ASN A 23 -3.64 -15.26 -0.11
C ASN A 23 -2.20 -14.87 -0.49
N ARG A 24 -1.21 -15.53 0.13
CA ARG A 24 0.21 -15.23 -0.08
C ARG A 24 0.62 -15.28 -1.56
N GLU A 25 0.06 -16.20 -2.34
CA GLU A 25 0.34 -16.32 -3.78
C GLU A 25 -0.12 -15.09 -4.56
N LEU A 26 -1.34 -14.61 -4.28
CA LEU A 26 -1.86 -13.40 -4.88
C LEU A 26 -1.03 -12.18 -4.49
N PHE A 27 -0.61 -12.06 -3.21
CA PHE A 27 0.29 -10.97 -2.79
C PHE A 27 1.61 -11.00 -3.54
N ARG A 28 2.23 -12.18 -3.65
CA ARG A 28 3.49 -12.34 -4.37
C ARG A 28 3.33 -11.97 -5.85
N ALA A 29 2.21 -12.32 -6.47
CA ALA A 29 1.94 -12.02 -7.87
C ALA A 29 1.66 -10.52 -8.10
N GLU A 30 0.86 -9.89 -7.24
CA GLU A 30 0.37 -8.51 -7.43
C GLU A 30 1.34 -7.46 -6.87
N ILE A 31 1.91 -7.70 -5.69
CA ILE A 31 2.82 -6.76 -5.02
C ILE A 31 4.28 -7.05 -5.38
N GLY A 32 4.64 -8.32 -5.60
CA GLY A 32 6.01 -8.73 -5.93
C GLY A 32 6.88 -9.05 -4.72
N CYS A 33 6.30 -9.17 -3.52
CA CYS A 33 7.04 -9.37 -2.27
C CYS A 33 6.67 -10.70 -1.56
N GLU A 34 7.57 -11.19 -0.69
CA GLU A 34 7.31 -12.37 0.13
C GLU A 34 6.68 -12.06 1.48
N TRP A 35 6.86 -10.83 1.97
CA TRP A 35 6.41 -10.33 3.26
C TRP A 35 5.68 -9.00 3.07
N VAL A 36 4.61 -8.82 3.83
CA VAL A 36 3.81 -7.60 3.82
C VAL A 36 3.61 -7.10 5.24
N GLN A 37 3.68 -5.78 5.41
CA GLN A 37 3.22 -5.13 6.62
C GLN A 37 1.75 -4.76 6.48
N ARG A 38 0.95 -5.02 7.52
CA ARG A 38 -0.46 -4.62 7.60
C ARG A 38 -0.56 -3.31 8.39
N VAL A 39 -1.12 -2.29 7.76
CA VAL A 39 -1.38 -0.97 8.35
C VAL A 39 -2.87 -0.73 8.36
N LYS A 40 -3.44 -0.44 9.53
CA LYS A 40 -4.86 -0.10 9.66
C LYS A 40 -5.11 1.32 9.17
N LEU A 41 -6.04 1.47 8.22
CA LEU A 41 -6.40 2.79 7.67
C LEU A 41 -7.61 3.38 8.40
N ALA A 42 -8.75 2.67 8.37
CA ALA A 42 -9.99 3.16 8.97
C ALA A 42 -10.98 2.00 9.17
N GLY A 43 -11.59 1.89 10.36
CA GLY A 43 -12.60 0.87 10.64
C GLY A 43 -12.09 -0.54 10.37
N GLN A 44 -12.68 -1.21 9.36
CA GLN A 44 -12.28 -2.55 8.89
C GLN A 44 -11.32 -2.51 7.70
N VAL A 45 -10.82 -1.34 7.28
CA VAL A 45 -9.94 -1.20 6.12
C VAL A 45 -8.48 -1.26 6.55
N GLU A 46 -7.73 -2.12 5.90
CA GLU A 46 -6.29 -2.28 6.08
C GLU A 46 -5.57 -2.16 4.74
N MET A 47 -4.31 -1.77 4.83
CA MET A 47 -3.37 -1.69 3.73
C MET A 47 -2.21 -2.64 3.98
N TRP A 48 -1.90 -3.45 2.98
CA TRP A 48 -0.86 -4.47 3.00
C TRP A 48 0.23 -4.00 2.04
N ILE A 49 1.42 -3.76 2.56
CA ILE A 49 2.49 -3.03 1.86
C ILE A 49 3.75 -3.88 1.81
N ASP A 50 4.47 -3.79 0.70
CA ASP A 50 5.84 -4.27 0.61
C ASP A 50 6.84 -3.30 1.26
N GLU A 51 7.30 -3.59 2.48
CA GLU A 51 8.37 -2.78 3.07
C GLU A 51 9.76 -3.11 2.52
N GLN A 52 9.95 -4.25 1.83
CA GLN A 52 11.23 -4.55 1.18
C GLN A 52 11.53 -3.55 0.08
N GLY A 53 10.48 -3.04 -0.57
CA GLY A 53 10.56 -1.96 -1.53
C GLY A 53 11.29 -0.73 -0.99
N LEU A 54 11.23 -0.43 0.32
CA LEU A 54 11.98 0.69 0.92
C LEU A 54 13.50 0.53 0.82
N PHE A 55 13.97 -0.72 0.85
CA PHE A 55 15.40 -1.04 0.88
C PHE A 55 15.98 -1.30 -0.51
N ASP A 56 15.14 -1.32 -1.56
CA ASP A 56 15.59 -1.52 -2.93
C ASP A 56 16.52 -0.39 -3.38
N ALA A 57 17.78 -0.75 -3.67
CA ALA A 57 18.83 0.17 -4.07
C ALA A 57 18.91 0.41 -5.58
N THR A 58 18.07 -0.24 -6.39
CA THR A 58 18.15 -0.23 -7.86
C THR A 58 17.81 1.11 -8.50
N GLY A 59 17.43 2.13 -7.73
CA GLY A 59 17.11 3.49 -8.21
C GLY A 59 15.81 3.59 -9.02
N GLN A 60 15.18 2.46 -9.34
CA GLN A 60 13.89 2.38 -10.05
C GLN A 60 12.68 2.41 -9.10
N GLN A 61 12.92 2.28 -7.79
CA GLN A 61 11.86 2.27 -6.79
C GLN A 61 11.05 3.57 -6.79
N GLN A 62 9.74 3.43 -6.64
CA GLN A 62 8.83 4.54 -6.42
C GLN A 62 8.17 4.45 -5.05
N PHE A 63 7.84 5.62 -4.52
CA PHE A 63 7.39 5.75 -3.13
C PHE A 63 6.07 6.50 -3.06
N PHE A 64 5.36 6.29 -1.96
CA PHE A 64 4.15 7.05 -1.63
C PHE A 64 4.05 7.24 -0.12
N THR A 65 3.22 8.20 0.29
CA THR A 65 2.86 8.42 1.68
C THR A 65 1.38 8.78 1.78
N PHE A 66 0.84 8.84 2.99
CA PHE A 66 -0.49 9.35 3.26
C PHE A 66 -0.42 10.72 3.91
N HIS A 67 -1.27 11.64 3.45
CA HIS A 67 -1.43 12.97 4.04
C HIS A 67 -1.66 12.86 5.56
N GLY A 68 -0.77 13.49 6.34
CA GLY A 68 -0.84 13.54 7.80
C GLY A 68 -0.29 12.31 8.54
N TYR A 69 0.12 11.25 7.84
CA TYR A 69 0.66 10.03 8.48
C TYR A 69 2.20 10.01 8.51
N GLY A 70 2.86 10.68 7.56
CA GLY A 70 4.32 10.90 7.53
C GLY A 70 5.17 9.67 7.20
N ALA A 71 4.65 8.44 7.37
CA ALA A 71 5.36 7.22 6.98
C ALA A 71 5.50 7.13 5.45
N ILE A 72 6.71 6.80 5.00
CA ILE A 72 7.01 6.57 3.59
C ILE A 72 6.91 5.07 3.31
N HIS A 73 6.29 4.73 2.20
CA HIS A 73 6.12 3.36 1.74
C HIS A 73 6.77 3.21 0.36
N GLY A 74 7.49 2.11 0.13
CA GLY A 74 8.08 1.75 -1.16
C GLY A 74 7.29 0.59 -1.78
N GLY A 75 7.28 0.50 -3.10
CA GLY A 75 6.60 -0.60 -3.79
C GLY A 75 5.08 -0.51 -3.79
N ARG A 76 4.42 -1.56 -4.30
CA ARG A 76 2.96 -1.60 -4.41
C ARG A 76 2.30 -1.90 -3.06
N ALA A 77 1.03 -1.53 -2.93
CA ALA A 77 0.23 -1.90 -1.79
C ALA A 77 -1.17 -2.34 -2.19
N ILE A 78 -1.76 -3.24 -1.40
CA ILE A 78 -3.16 -3.66 -1.53
C ILE A 78 -3.96 -3.13 -0.34
N VAL A 79 -5.09 -2.51 -0.62
CA VAL A 79 -6.06 -2.06 0.38
C VAL A 79 -7.28 -2.96 0.32
N CYS A 80 -7.62 -3.58 1.44
CA CYS A 80 -8.73 -4.51 1.56
C CYS A 80 -9.48 -4.33 2.89
N GLY A 81 -10.65 -4.95 3.00
CA GLY A 81 -11.31 -5.07 4.29
C GLY A 81 -10.70 -6.21 5.11
N THR A 82 -10.86 -6.17 6.43
CA THR A 82 -10.41 -7.20 7.36
C THR A 82 -11.55 -7.61 8.29
N SER A 83 -11.76 -8.93 8.38
CA SER A 83 -12.75 -9.53 9.28
C SER A 83 -12.29 -9.46 10.73
N LYS A 84 -13.19 -9.74 11.68
CA LYS A 84 -12.83 -9.84 13.11
C LYS A 84 -11.80 -10.95 13.40
N LEU A 85 -11.68 -11.92 12.51
CA LEU A 85 -10.73 -13.04 12.61
C LEU A 85 -9.40 -12.73 11.90
N GLY A 86 -9.26 -11.56 11.28
CA GLY A 86 -8.05 -11.15 10.56
C GLY A 86 -8.02 -11.54 9.09
N ASP A 87 -9.08 -12.20 8.58
CA ASP A 87 -9.19 -12.59 7.17
C ASP A 87 -9.42 -11.38 6.26
N SER A 88 -8.89 -11.44 5.04
CA SER A 88 -9.20 -10.44 4.03
C SER A 88 -10.63 -10.59 3.53
N ILE A 89 -11.35 -9.46 3.51
CA ILE A 89 -12.70 -9.34 2.96
C ILE A 89 -12.74 -8.17 1.97
N SER A 90 -13.85 -8.04 1.24
CA SER A 90 -14.02 -6.92 0.32
C SER A 90 -13.91 -5.60 1.07
N VAL A 91 -13.19 -4.64 0.48
CA VAL A 91 -13.20 -3.27 0.99
C VAL A 91 -14.64 -2.72 0.98
N PRO A 92 -15.12 -2.04 2.04
CA PRO A 92 -16.50 -1.55 2.12
C PRO A 92 -16.86 -0.64 0.94
N ALA A 93 -18.09 -0.71 0.44
CA ALA A 93 -18.51 0.06 -0.75
C ALA A 93 -18.33 1.59 -0.60
N SER A 94 -18.36 2.10 0.64
CA SER A 94 -18.08 3.50 0.97
C SER A 94 -16.62 3.90 0.79
N PHE A 95 -15.72 2.94 0.61
CA PHE A 95 -14.28 3.15 0.49
C PHE A 95 -13.82 2.73 -0.92
N GLY A 96 -13.68 3.72 -1.80
CA GLY A 96 -13.27 3.57 -3.20
C GLY A 96 -11.93 4.23 -3.53
N THR A 97 -11.51 4.17 -4.79
CA THR A 97 -10.25 4.77 -5.27
C THR A 97 -10.17 6.27 -4.96
N ALA A 98 -11.25 7.02 -5.20
CA ALA A 98 -11.33 8.46 -4.93
C ALA A 98 -11.14 8.81 -3.43
N VAL A 99 -11.39 7.87 -2.50
CA VAL A 99 -11.05 8.08 -1.09
C VAL A 99 -9.55 8.00 -0.92
N LEU A 100 -8.90 6.94 -1.43
CA LEU A 100 -7.44 6.81 -1.34
C LEU A 100 -6.69 7.91 -2.09
N GLU A 101 -7.14 8.31 -3.28
CA GLU A 101 -6.49 9.34 -4.11
C GLU A 101 -6.38 10.69 -3.39
N ARG A 102 -7.34 11.01 -2.51
CA ARG A 102 -7.29 12.23 -1.68
C ARG A 102 -6.28 12.16 -0.55
N HIS A 103 -5.84 10.97 -0.18
CA HIS A 103 -4.93 10.74 0.92
C HIS A 103 -3.53 10.33 0.45
N VAL A 104 -3.40 9.68 -0.71
CA VAL A 104 -2.12 9.23 -1.24
C VAL A 104 -1.36 10.39 -1.87
N GLN A 105 -0.14 10.60 -1.41
CA GLN A 105 0.81 11.51 -2.00
C GLN A 105 1.94 10.70 -2.65
N TRP A 106 2.09 10.84 -3.96
CA TRP A 106 3.19 10.22 -4.72
C TRP A 106 4.51 10.93 -4.46
N LEU A 107 5.56 10.15 -4.23
CA LEU A 107 6.91 10.65 -3.97
C LEU A 107 7.82 10.21 -5.12
N GLY A 108 8.65 11.12 -5.63
CA GLY A 108 9.64 10.79 -6.66
C GLY A 108 10.80 9.94 -6.11
N GLY A 109 11.47 9.19 -6.99
CA GLY A 109 12.59 8.31 -6.64
C GLY A 109 13.78 9.01 -5.93
N GLU A 110 13.93 10.32 -6.08
CA GLU A 110 14.99 11.11 -5.44
C GLU A 110 14.83 11.26 -3.91
N ARG A 111 13.68 10.89 -3.33
CA ARG A 111 13.41 11.04 -1.88
C ARG A 111 14.08 10.00 -0.98
N ARG A 112 14.87 9.05 -1.52
CA ARG A 112 15.67 8.14 -0.68
C ARG A 112 16.58 8.90 0.32
N ALA A 113 17.06 10.10 -0.06
CA ALA A 113 17.85 10.97 0.82
C ALA A 113 17.02 11.74 1.88
N GLN A 114 15.73 12.00 1.61
CA GLN A 114 14.85 12.74 2.55
C GLN A 114 14.11 11.81 3.53
N ALA A 115 13.86 10.56 3.14
CA ALA A 115 13.27 9.55 4.03
C ALA A 115 14.15 9.27 5.25
N VAL A 116 15.48 9.16 5.04
CA VAL A 116 16.47 9.01 6.11
C VAL A 116 16.55 10.26 7.01
N ALA A 117 16.37 11.46 6.43
CA ALA A 117 16.40 12.72 7.18
C ALA A 117 15.14 12.94 8.04
N LEU A 118 13.97 12.42 7.63
CA LEU A 118 12.72 12.51 8.39
C LEU A 118 12.68 11.55 9.59
N GLU A 119 13.39 10.41 9.52
CA GLU A 119 13.57 9.51 10.66
C GLU A 119 14.56 10.05 11.70
N ALA A 120 15.55 10.86 11.29
CA ALA A 120 16.55 11.46 12.17
C ALA A 120 16.05 12.65 13.02
N VAL A 121 14.80 13.09 12.84
CA VAL A 121 14.20 14.26 13.53
C VAL A 121 13.11 13.82 14.54
N ARG A 122 13.03 12.53 14.88
CA ARG A 122 12.22 12.01 15.99
C ARG A 122 13.10 11.57 17.15
#